data_AF-A0AB37ZBV2-F1
#
_entry.id   AF-A0AB37ZBV2-F1
#
_cell.length_a   1.000
_cell.length_b   1.000
_cell.length_c   1.000
_cell.angle_alpha   90.00
_cell.angle_beta   90.00
_cell.angle_gamma   90.00
#
_symmetry.space_group_name_H-M   'P 1'
#
loop_
_entity.id
_entity.type
_entity.pdbx_description
1 polymer ?
#
loop_
_entity_poly.entity_id
_entity_poly.type
_entity_poly.pdbx_seq_one_letter_code
_entity_poly.pdbx_strand_id
1 'polypeptide(L)'
;MPSVFSRRTFRLTALLGGLSLAASVLACPSGQQQVCTVVCFCAPFSQADIGVLYEDVSQMAASGLEQWLLQSRETVAASGTHPIPLHIRAQLEPYYGIDVLDAARYKVGDNETLSAANTLLQNPDVQAVTLIDIIVFRNAADAQDNVALWAHELLHVQQYQQWGVREFARRYTRDHNAIEAPAYKLQIEVERALRNQLISNTKQR
;
A
#
# COMPACT_ATOMS: atom_id res chain seq x y z
N MET A 1 -16.66 -14.68 -83.85
CA MET A 1 -17.23 -13.72 -84.83
C MET A 1 -18.71 -13.54 -84.51
N PRO A 2 -19.34 -12.35 -84.62
CA PRO A 2 -18.80 -11.01 -84.49
C PRO A 2 -19.70 -10.06 -83.64
N SER A 3 -19.08 -8.97 -83.16
CA SER A 3 -19.55 -7.55 -83.22
C SER A 3 -20.98 -7.13 -82.80
N VAL A 4 -21.15 -6.24 -81.80
CA VAL A 4 -21.07 -4.74 -81.81
C VAL A 4 -22.47 -4.14 -81.66
N PHE A 5 -22.61 -3.17 -80.74
CA PHE A 5 -23.34 -1.87 -80.80
C PHE A 5 -23.69 -1.46 -79.34
N SER A 6 -22.89 -0.64 -78.66
CA SER A 6 -22.89 0.84 -78.70
C SER A 6 -24.25 1.47 -78.38
N ARG A 7 -24.36 2.14 -77.22
CA ARG A 7 -24.55 3.60 -77.16
C ARG A 7 -24.60 4.15 -75.72
N ARG A 8 -23.70 5.12 -75.51
CA ARG A 8 -23.85 6.38 -74.76
C ARG A 8 -24.14 6.34 -73.26
N THR A 9 -23.05 6.60 -72.55
CA THR A 9 -22.90 7.22 -71.24
C THR A 9 -23.80 8.45 -71.01
N PHE A 10 -24.46 8.48 -69.86
CA PHE A 10 -24.85 9.73 -69.18
C PHE A 10 -24.33 9.64 -67.74
N ARG A 11 -23.21 10.32 -67.47
CA ARG A 11 -22.67 10.48 -66.11
C ARG A 11 -23.46 11.60 -65.44
N LEU A 12 -24.35 11.27 -64.50
CA LEU A 12 -24.85 12.25 -63.54
C LEU A 12 -23.97 12.18 -62.28
N THR A 13 -23.10 13.17 -62.14
CA THR A 13 -22.40 13.51 -60.90
C THR A 13 -23.39 14.09 -59.90
N ALA A 14 -23.76 13.31 -58.88
CA ALA A 14 -24.41 13.83 -57.68
C ALA A 14 -23.33 14.21 -56.65
N LEU A 15 -22.95 15.49 -56.63
CA LEU A 15 -22.25 16.09 -55.50
C LEU A 15 -23.22 16.17 -54.32
N LEU A 16 -23.09 15.25 -53.37
CA LEU A 16 -23.64 15.42 -52.02
C LEU A 16 -22.60 16.19 -51.20
N GLY A 17 -22.77 17.51 -51.15
CA GLY A 17 -22.07 18.37 -50.20
C GLY A 17 -22.54 18.05 -48.79
N GLY A 18 -21.76 17.24 -48.07
CA GLY A 18 -21.88 17.10 -46.63
C GLY A 18 -21.52 18.42 -45.98
N LEU A 19 -22.52 19.09 -45.40
CA LEU A 19 -22.34 20.26 -44.56
C LEU A 19 -21.62 19.81 -43.28
N SER A 20 -20.29 19.86 -43.28
CA SER A 20 -19.48 19.66 -42.08
C SER A 20 -19.73 20.83 -41.13
N LEU A 21 -20.67 20.66 -40.19
CA LEU A 21 -20.70 21.49 -38.99
C LEU A 21 -19.42 21.20 -38.20
N ALA A 22 -18.40 22.03 -38.40
CA ALA A 22 -17.27 22.08 -37.50
C ALA A 22 -17.80 22.51 -36.13
N ALA A 23 -17.92 21.55 -35.21
CA ALA A 23 -17.98 21.88 -33.80
C ALA A 23 -16.68 22.63 -33.48
N SER A 24 -16.77 23.93 -33.28
CA SER A 24 -15.69 24.72 -32.71
C SER A 24 -15.42 24.15 -31.32
N VAL A 25 -14.42 23.28 -31.21
CA VAL A 25 -13.79 22.95 -29.94
C VAL A 25 -13.10 24.24 -29.51
N LEU A 26 -13.82 25.10 -28.79
CA LEU A 26 -13.23 26.20 -28.04
C LEU A 26 -12.33 25.53 -27.00
N ALA A 27 -11.05 25.36 -27.36
CA ALA A 27 -10.02 24.98 -26.41
C ALA A 27 -10.10 25.97 -25.24
N CYS A 28 -10.12 25.45 -24.02
CA CYS A 28 -10.20 26.31 -22.84
C CYS A 28 -9.02 27.31 -22.83
N PRO A 29 -9.23 28.53 -22.32
CA PRO A 29 -8.17 29.52 -22.16
C PRO A 29 -6.95 28.93 -21.44
N SER A 30 -5.76 29.45 -21.71
CA SER A 30 -4.53 29.00 -21.04
C SER A 30 -4.70 28.98 -19.52
N GLY A 31 -4.43 27.83 -18.89
CA GLY A 31 -4.64 27.62 -17.45
C GLY A 31 -6.02 27.09 -17.06
N GLN A 32 -6.91 26.81 -18.01
CA GLN A 32 -8.21 26.18 -17.77
C GLN A 32 -8.30 24.81 -18.46
N GLN A 33 -8.99 23.86 -17.82
CA GLN A 33 -9.25 22.55 -18.40
C GLN A 33 -10.76 22.33 -18.58
N GLN A 34 -11.11 21.61 -19.64
CA GLN A 34 -12.50 21.25 -19.93
C GLN A 34 -12.93 20.11 -19.00
N VAL A 35 -14.00 20.33 -18.24
CA VAL A 35 -14.63 19.30 -17.38
C VAL A 35 -16.01 19.00 -17.96
N CYS A 36 -16.25 17.74 -18.31
CA CYS A 36 -17.51 17.28 -18.88
C CYS A 36 -18.20 16.32 -17.91
N THR A 37 -19.33 16.77 -17.35
CA THR A 37 -20.28 15.89 -16.64
C THR A 37 -21.53 15.73 -17.51
N VAL A 38 -22.53 16.58 -17.31
CA VAL A 38 -23.74 16.68 -18.15
C VAL A 38 -23.59 17.71 -19.27
N VAL A 39 -22.83 18.77 -18.99
CA VAL A 39 -22.38 19.79 -19.96
C VAL A 39 -20.89 20.03 -19.75
N CYS A 40 -20.18 20.41 -20.80
CA CYS A 40 -18.76 20.74 -20.70
C CYS A 40 -18.57 22.22 -20.37
N PHE A 41 -17.77 22.52 -19.35
CA PHE A 41 -17.38 23.88 -19.00
C PHE A 41 -15.87 23.97 -18.81
N CYS A 42 -15.31 25.16 -19.01
CA CYS A 42 -13.90 25.43 -18.71
C CYS A 42 -13.79 25.87 -17.25
N ALA A 43 -13.00 25.15 -16.48
CA ALA A 43 -12.78 25.42 -15.08
C ALA A 43 -11.32 25.84 -14.85
N PRO A 44 -11.05 26.73 -13.86
CA PRO A 44 -9.70 27.21 -13.56
C PRO A 44 -8.80 26.18 -12.87
N PHE A 45 -9.12 24.89 -12.98
CA PHE A 45 -8.33 23.79 -12.44
C PHE A 45 -7.55 23.18 -13.60
N SER A 46 -6.24 23.37 -13.60
CA SER A 46 -5.34 22.63 -14.47
C SER A 46 -5.05 21.24 -13.89
N GLN A 47 -4.56 20.32 -14.71
CA GLN A 47 -4.00 19.05 -14.21
C GLN A 47 -2.91 19.28 -13.15
N ALA A 48 -2.18 20.41 -13.20
CA ALA A 48 -1.20 20.75 -12.18
C ALA A 48 -1.86 21.07 -10.83
N ASP A 49 -3.00 21.77 -10.82
CA ASP A 49 -3.74 22.09 -9.59
C ASP A 49 -4.35 20.83 -8.94
N ILE A 50 -4.79 19.87 -9.76
CA ILE A 50 -5.24 18.55 -9.28
C ILE A 50 -4.06 17.76 -8.67
N GLY A 51 -2.88 17.85 -9.29
CA GLY A 51 -1.65 17.21 -8.78
C GLY A 51 -1.22 17.79 -7.43
N VAL A 52 -1.23 19.11 -7.29
CA VAL A 52 -0.91 19.80 -6.01
C VAL A 52 -1.91 19.41 -4.92
N LEU A 53 -3.22 19.40 -5.23
CA LEU A 53 -4.23 18.98 -4.26
C LEU A 53 -4.03 17.52 -3.81
N TYR A 54 -3.70 16.62 -4.73
CA TYR A 54 -3.43 15.23 -4.40
C TYR A 54 -2.17 15.08 -3.52
N GLU A 55 -1.14 15.85 -3.81
CA GLU A 55 0.09 15.87 -3.02
C GLU A 55 -0.16 16.40 -1.60
N ASP A 56 -0.90 17.50 -1.46
CA ASP A 56 -1.28 18.06 -0.14
C ASP A 56 -2.08 17.05 0.69
N VAL A 57 -3.08 16.40 0.09
CA VAL A 57 -3.87 15.36 0.77
C VAL A 57 -2.98 14.17 1.18
N SER A 58 -2.06 13.76 0.31
CA SER A 58 -1.11 12.67 0.60
C SER A 58 -0.16 13.03 1.74
N GLN A 59 0.32 14.27 1.80
CA GLN A 59 1.17 14.79 2.87
C GLN A 59 0.41 14.88 4.19
N MET A 60 -0.85 15.32 4.17
CA MET A 60 -1.72 15.35 5.36
C MET A 60 -1.96 13.94 5.89
N ALA A 61 -2.28 12.97 5.01
CA ALA A 61 -2.45 11.58 5.40
C ALA A 61 -1.16 11.00 6.02
N ALA A 62 -0.01 11.24 5.39
CA ALA A 62 1.28 10.79 5.91
C ALA A 62 1.60 11.39 7.28
N SER A 63 1.36 12.70 7.46
CA SER A 63 1.57 13.39 8.73
C SER A 63 0.64 12.87 9.83
N GLY A 64 -0.62 12.59 9.48
CA GLY A 64 -1.58 11.98 10.40
C GLY A 64 -1.14 10.59 10.86
N LEU A 65 -0.67 9.75 9.93
CA LEU A 65 -0.15 8.42 10.26
C LEU A 65 1.15 8.50 11.09
N GLU A 66 2.08 9.39 10.76
CA GLU A 66 3.31 9.63 11.56
C GLU A 66 2.96 9.97 13.01
N GLN A 67 2.04 10.91 13.23
CA GLN A 67 1.62 11.32 14.57
C GLN A 67 0.91 10.20 15.33
N TRP A 68 0.04 9.45 14.65
CA TRP A 68 -0.64 8.32 15.27
C TRP A 68 0.35 7.23 15.70
N LEU A 69 1.36 6.92 14.88
CA LEU A 69 2.38 5.93 15.23
C LEU A 69 3.18 6.36 16.46
N LEU A 70 3.63 7.62 16.50
CA LEU A 70 4.38 8.17 17.63
C LEU A 70 3.55 8.15 18.92
N GLN A 71 2.32 8.65 18.87
CA GLN A 71 1.45 8.72 20.04
C GLN A 71 1.06 7.34 20.55
N SER A 72 0.73 6.41 19.64
CA SER A 72 0.35 5.04 20.01
C SER A 72 1.53 4.31 20.64
N ARG A 73 2.73 4.47 20.09
CA ARG A 73 3.96 3.90 20.68
C ARG A 73 4.15 4.36 22.12
N GLU A 74 4.06 5.66 22.39
CA GLU A 74 4.25 6.20 23.74
C GLU A 74 3.18 5.69 24.72
N THR A 75 1.92 5.64 24.31
CA THR A 75 0.83 5.08 25.12
C THR A 75 1.08 3.61 25.47
N VAL A 76 1.47 2.80 24.48
CA VAL A 76 1.76 1.39 24.68
C VAL A 76 2.99 1.20 25.58
N ALA A 77 4.06 1.97 25.35
CA ALA A 77 5.29 1.92 26.15
C ALA A 77 5.02 2.22 27.64
N ALA A 78 4.20 3.24 27.92
CA ALA A 78 3.86 3.63 29.29
C ALA A 78 3.13 2.52 30.08
N SER A 79 2.43 1.63 29.38
CA SER A 79 1.68 0.51 29.97
C SER A 79 2.51 -0.77 30.15
N GLY A 80 3.81 -0.72 29.87
CA GLY A 80 4.73 -1.84 29.99
C GLY A 80 4.78 -2.75 28.75
N THR A 81 6.00 -3.17 28.41
CA THR A 81 6.32 -4.02 27.25
C THR A 81 7.36 -5.07 27.62
N HIS A 82 7.44 -6.15 26.85
CA HIS A 82 8.38 -7.24 27.06
C HIS A 82 9.38 -7.36 25.90
N PRO A 83 10.61 -7.86 26.11
CA PRO A 83 11.52 -8.21 25.01
C PRO A 83 10.99 -9.41 24.20
N ILE A 84 11.48 -9.62 22.98
CA ILE A 84 11.18 -10.84 22.19
C ILE A 84 11.40 -12.10 23.06
N PRO A 85 10.47 -13.07 23.09
CA PRO A 85 10.70 -14.36 23.74
C PRO A 85 11.96 -15.04 23.19
N LEU A 86 12.81 -15.58 24.08
CA LEU A 86 14.14 -16.05 23.71
C LEU A 86 14.12 -17.14 22.62
N HIS A 87 13.13 -18.05 22.67
CA HIS A 87 13.00 -19.10 21.66
C HIS A 87 12.55 -18.56 20.29
N ILE A 88 11.72 -17.51 20.26
CA ILE A 88 11.37 -16.82 19.01
C ILE A 88 12.62 -16.11 18.45
N ARG A 89 13.32 -15.37 19.32
CA ARG A 89 14.52 -14.61 18.94
C ARG A 89 15.57 -15.51 18.31
N ALA A 90 15.91 -16.63 18.95
CA ALA A 90 16.91 -17.57 18.44
C ALA A 90 16.57 -18.13 17.05
N GLN A 91 15.29 -18.32 16.75
CA GLN A 91 14.83 -18.80 15.43
C GLN A 91 14.90 -17.71 14.35
N LEU A 92 14.91 -16.44 14.73
CA LEU A 92 14.90 -15.28 13.82
C LEU A 92 16.28 -14.64 13.63
N GLU A 93 17.29 -15.02 14.42
CA GLU A 93 18.70 -14.61 14.23
C GLU A 93 19.23 -14.78 12.79
N PRO A 94 18.86 -15.82 12.01
CA PRO A 94 19.31 -15.94 10.63
C PRO A 94 18.71 -14.91 9.67
N TYR A 95 17.61 -14.27 10.04
CA TYR A 95 16.83 -13.38 9.17
C TYR A 95 17.07 -11.90 9.46
N TYR A 96 17.50 -11.56 10.68
CA TYR A 96 17.59 -10.19 11.16
C TYR A 96 18.92 -9.87 11.84
N GLY A 97 19.34 -8.62 11.70
CA GLY A 97 20.43 -8.06 12.48
C GLY A 97 20.08 -7.98 13.98
N ILE A 98 21.11 -8.05 14.82
CA ILE A 98 20.95 -7.96 16.28
C ILE A 98 20.32 -6.63 16.72
N ASP A 99 20.56 -5.56 15.97
CA ASP A 99 19.98 -4.22 16.17
C ASP A 99 18.46 -4.21 16.01
N VAL A 100 17.91 -4.99 15.09
CA VAL A 100 16.45 -5.16 14.95
C VAL A 100 15.89 -5.99 16.11
N LEU A 101 16.55 -7.10 16.44
CA LEU A 101 16.11 -8.05 17.46
C LEU A 101 16.22 -7.50 18.91
N ASP A 102 17.18 -6.61 19.17
CA ASP A 102 17.38 -5.95 20.48
C ASP A 102 16.45 -4.77 20.69
N ALA A 103 16.14 -4.04 19.62
CA ALA A 103 15.24 -2.90 19.69
C ALA A 103 13.80 -3.35 19.95
N ALA A 104 13.37 -4.44 19.32
CA ALA A 104 11.97 -4.83 19.32
C ALA A 104 11.45 -5.24 20.70
N ARG A 105 10.27 -4.71 21.03
CA ARG A 105 9.47 -5.05 22.21
C ARG A 105 8.11 -5.55 21.77
N TYR A 106 7.39 -6.21 22.66
CA TYR A 106 6.00 -6.58 22.42
C TYR A 106 5.07 -6.31 23.59
N LYS A 107 3.79 -6.20 23.24
CA LYS A 107 2.65 -6.18 24.16
C LYS A 107 1.54 -7.09 23.62
N VAL A 108 0.74 -7.66 24.52
CA VAL A 108 -0.47 -8.40 24.18
C VAL A 108 -1.69 -7.64 24.69
N GLY A 109 -2.75 -7.59 23.90
CA GLY A 109 -4.06 -7.14 24.37
C GLY A 109 -4.18 -5.63 24.51
N ASP A 110 -4.10 -4.91 23.39
CA ASP A 110 -4.46 -3.50 23.27
C ASP A 110 -5.46 -3.32 22.11
N ASN A 111 -6.74 -3.55 22.44
CA ASN A 111 -7.83 -3.53 21.45
C ASN A 111 -8.07 -2.12 20.88
N GLU A 112 -7.76 -1.07 21.63
CA GLU A 112 -7.92 0.32 21.15
C GLU A 112 -6.88 0.62 20.07
N THR A 113 -5.62 0.31 20.34
CA THR A 113 -4.53 0.43 19.36
C THR A 113 -4.80 -0.42 18.12
N LEU A 114 -5.21 -1.68 18.29
CA LEU A 114 -5.52 -2.58 17.17
C LEU A 114 -6.75 -2.11 16.38
N SER A 115 -7.78 -1.57 17.03
CA SER A 115 -8.95 -1.01 16.34
C SER A 115 -8.60 0.26 15.56
N ALA A 116 -7.73 1.11 16.11
CA ALA A 116 -7.23 2.28 15.42
C ALA A 116 -6.36 1.88 14.22
N ALA A 117 -5.49 0.88 14.39
CA ALA A 117 -4.68 0.30 13.33
C ALA A 117 -5.54 -0.25 12.19
N ASN A 118 -6.59 -1.02 12.49
CA ASN A 118 -7.54 -1.53 11.48
C ASN A 118 -8.12 -0.41 10.62
N THR A 119 -8.45 0.73 11.26
CA THR A 119 -9.07 1.87 10.57
C THR A 119 -8.05 2.65 9.74
N LEU A 120 -6.87 2.93 10.30
CA LEU A 120 -5.85 3.77 9.67
C LEU A 120 -5.04 3.03 8.61
N LEU A 121 -4.80 1.73 8.81
CA LEU A 121 -4.07 0.88 7.88
C LEU A 121 -5.00 0.15 6.89
N GLN A 122 -6.32 0.33 7.02
CA GLN A 122 -7.35 -0.30 6.18
C GLN A 122 -7.25 -1.83 6.11
N ASN A 123 -6.79 -2.46 7.20
CA ASN A 123 -6.62 -3.90 7.30
C ASN A 123 -7.63 -4.47 8.32
N PRO A 124 -8.64 -5.25 7.90
CA PRO A 124 -9.66 -5.74 8.82
C PRO A 124 -9.15 -6.84 9.79
N ASP A 125 -8.08 -7.54 9.43
CA ASP A 125 -7.65 -8.79 10.09
C ASP A 125 -6.26 -8.69 10.76
N VAL A 126 -5.92 -7.51 11.31
CA VAL A 126 -4.63 -7.26 11.98
C VAL A 126 -4.46 -8.20 13.17
N GLN A 127 -3.54 -9.17 13.07
CA GLN A 127 -3.16 -10.05 14.18
C GLN A 127 -2.08 -9.41 15.06
N ALA A 128 -1.24 -8.57 14.47
CA ALA A 128 -0.29 -7.74 15.15
C ALA A 128 -0.10 -6.42 14.40
N VAL A 129 0.31 -5.37 15.11
CA VAL A 129 0.71 -4.10 14.50
C VAL A 129 2.05 -3.66 15.08
N THR A 130 2.97 -3.24 14.21
CA THR A 130 4.25 -2.68 14.62
C THR A 130 4.19 -1.16 14.76
N LEU A 131 4.28 -0.70 16.01
CA LEU A 131 4.42 0.69 16.39
C LEU A 131 5.89 1.02 16.61
N ILE A 132 6.60 1.31 15.51
CA ILE A 132 8.03 1.68 15.51
C ILE A 132 8.90 0.51 15.95
N ASP A 133 9.13 0.34 17.24
CA ASP A 133 9.89 -0.77 17.86
C ASP A 133 9.01 -1.64 18.75
N ILE A 134 7.73 -1.32 18.93
CA ILE A 134 6.81 -2.09 19.77
C ILE A 134 5.78 -2.82 18.92
N ILE A 135 5.77 -4.13 18.99
CA ILE A 135 4.81 -5.00 18.29
C ILE A 135 3.65 -5.31 19.23
N VAL A 136 2.45 -4.89 18.85
CA VAL A 136 1.23 -5.13 19.61
C VAL A 136 0.51 -6.32 19.01
N PHE A 137 0.49 -7.44 19.72
CA PHE A 137 -0.21 -8.65 19.32
C PHE A 137 -1.64 -8.65 19.86
N ARG A 138 -2.57 -9.15 19.05
CA ARG A 138 -3.97 -9.35 19.42
C ARG A 138 -4.11 -10.36 20.55
N ASN A 139 -3.38 -11.46 20.49
CA ASN A 139 -3.47 -12.55 21.46
C ASN A 139 -2.09 -13.06 21.87
N ALA A 140 -2.04 -13.72 23.04
CA ALA A 140 -0.79 -14.20 23.61
C ALA A 140 -0.17 -15.35 22.81
N ALA A 141 -0.98 -16.20 22.17
CA ALA A 141 -0.47 -17.34 21.42
C ALA A 141 0.37 -16.87 20.22
N ASP A 142 -0.08 -15.83 19.51
CA ASP A 142 0.70 -15.23 18.43
C ASP A 142 2.01 -14.63 18.93
N ALA A 143 1.96 -13.90 20.06
CA ALA A 143 3.16 -13.31 20.64
C ALA A 143 4.17 -14.36 21.15
N GLN A 144 3.71 -15.51 21.63
CA GLN A 144 4.57 -16.53 22.23
C GLN A 144 5.05 -17.57 21.23
N ASP A 145 4.25 -17.94 20.23
CA ASP A 145 4.51 -19.16 19.44
C ASP A 145 4.58 -18.90 17.92
N ASN A 146 4.10 -17.76 17.44
CA ASN A 146 4.00 -17.50 16.00
C ASN A 146 5.26 -16.80 15.45
N VAL A 147 6.33 -17.58 15.29
CA VAL A 147 7.63 -17.13 14.74
C VAL A 147 7.48 -16.46 13.37
N ALA A 148 6.59 -16.97 12.52
CA ALA A 148 6.38 -16.42 11.17
C ALA A 148 5.74 -15.02 11.23
N LEU A 149 4.76 -14.81 12.10
CA LEU A 149 4.19 -13.48 12.33
C LEU A 149 5.22 -12.52 12.92
N TRP A 150 6.06 -12.98 13.86
CA TRP A 150 7.19 -12.17 14.33
C TRP A 150 8.13 -11.74 13.20
N ALA A 151 8.42 -12.62 12.24
CA ALA A 151 9.20 -12.25 11.06
C ALA A 151 8.48 -11.23 10.17
N HIS A 152 7.15 -11.21 10.13
CA HIS A 152 6.44 -10.13 9.45
C HIS A 152 6.71 -8.80 10.16
N GLU A 153 6.42 -8.75 11.46
CA GLU A 153 6.44 -7.52 12.25
C GLU A 153 7.85 -6.94 12.42
N LEU A 154 8.87 -7.79 12.57
CA LEU A 154 10.26 -7.33 12.64
C LEU A 154 10.74 -6.68 11.34
N LEU A 155 10.14 -7.02 10.18
CA LEU A 155 10.46 -6.30 8.95
C LEU A 155 10.00 -4.85 9.04
N HIS A 156 8.85 -4.58 9.66
CA HIS A 156 8.40 -3.21 9.91
C HIS A 156 9.31 -2.49 10.90
N VAL A 157 9.78 -3.15 11.97
CA VAL A 157 10.80 -2.57 12.87
C VAL A 157 12.04 -2.14 12.08
N GLN A 158 12.55 -3.03 11.22
CA GLN A 158 13.69 -2.73 10.37
C GLN A 158 13.39 -1.57 9.38
N GLN A 159 12.21 -1.53 8.76
CA GLN A 159 11.80 -0.43 7.88
C GLN A 159 11.76 0.91 8.62
N TYR A 160 11.26 0.94 9.86
CA TYR A 160 11.31 2.13 10.71
C TYR A 160 12.74 2.56 11.03
N GLN A 161 13.64 1.62 11.34
CA GLN A 161 15.05 1.93 11.58
C GLN A 161 15.74 2.49 10.32
N GLN A 162 15.43 1.95 9.14
CA GLN A 162 16.06 2.34 7.89
C GLN A 162 15.55 3.67 7.33
N TRP A 163 14.25 3.95 7.48
CA TRP A 163 13.60 5.10 6.84
C TRP A 163 13.23 6.20 7.83
N GLY A 164 13.04 5.86 9.11
CA GLY A 164 12.38 6.72 10.07
C GLY A 164 10.85 6.73 9.89
N VAL A 165 10.16 7.20 10.93
CA VAL A 165 8.68 7.15 11.01
C VAL A 165 8.00 7.96 9.90
N ARG A 166 8.53 9.16 9.60
CA ARG A 166 7.98 10.05 8.56
C ARG A 166 7.99 9.42 7.19
N GLU A 167 9.13 8.87 6.78
CA GLU A 167 9.30 8.29 5.46
C GLU A 167 8.54 6.96 5.35
N PHE A 168 8.49 6.17 6.43
CA PHE A 168 7.60 5.02 6.50
C PHE A 168 6.14 5.43 6.27
N ALA A 169 5.65 6.43 7.02
CA ALA A 169 4.27 6.88 6.90
C ALA A 169 3.95 7.39 5.49
N ARG A 170 4.85 8.18 4.88
CA ARG A 170 4.72 8.65 3.50
C ARG A 170 4.64 7.52 2.48
N ARG A 171 5.43 6.46 2.65
CA ARG A 171 5.40 5.29 1.77
C ARG A 171 4.13 4.49 1.96
N TYR A 172 3.73 4.25 3.20
CA TYR A 172 2.55 3.47 3.55
C TYR A 172 1.26 4.10 3.03
N THR A 173 1.10 5.41 3.21
CA THR A 173 -0.10 6.12 2.72
C THR A 173 -0.16 6.21 1.20
N ARG A 174 0.99 6.14 0.52
CA ARG A 174 1.07 6.15 -0.94
C ARG A 174 0.80 4.78 -1.55
N ASP A 175 1.43 3.74 -0.99
CA ASP A 175 1.33 2.37 -1.47
C ASP A 175 1.66 1.38 -0.34
N HIS A 176 0.65 1.07 0.47
CA HIS A 176 0.79 0.10 1.58
C HIS A 176 1.23 -1.28 1.07
N ASN A 177 0.81 -1.70 -0.13
CA ASN A 177 1.16 -3.00 -0.68
C ASN A 177 2.67 -3.13 -0.92
N ALA A 178 3.34 -2.05 -1.32
CA ALA A 178 4.80 -2.04 -1.46
C ALA A 178 5.54 -2.22 -0.12
N ILE A 179 4.87 -1.93 1.01
CA ILE A 179 5.43 -2.09 2.36
C ILE A 179 5.09 -3.47 2.95
N GLU A 180 3.86 -3.92 2.75
CA GLU A 180 3.29 -5.16 3.30
C GLU A 180 3.75 -6.42 2.52
N ALA A 181 3.82 -6.35 1.19
CA ALA A 181 4.13 -7.53 0.37
C ALA A 181 5.49 -8.18 0.69
N PRO A 182 6.58 -7.42 0.93
CA PRO A 182 7.83 -7.99 1.43
C PRO A 182 7.69 -8.69 2.79
N ALA A 183 6.86 -8.16 3.71
CA ALA A 183 6.64 -8.73 5.03
C ALA A 183 5.88 -10.07 4.94
N TYR A 184 4.80 -10.12 4.15
CA TYR A 184 4.09 -11.38 3.88
C TYR A 184 4.97 -12.43 3.19
N LYS A 185 5.81 -12.01 2.24
CA LYS A 185 6.75 -12.91 1.59
C LYS A 185 7.68 -13.56 2.61
N LEU A 186 8.27 -12.76 3.49
CA LEU A 186 9.17 -13.25 4.52
C LEU A 186 8.47 -14.17 5.52
N GLN A 187 7.26 -13.79 5.96
CA GLN A 187 6.42 -14.63 6.81
C GLN A 187 6.22 -16.04 6.21
N ILE A 188 5.87 -16.12 4.92
CA ILE A 188 5.69 -17.39 4.21
C ILE A 188 7.00 -18.18 4.12
N GLU A 189 8.13 -17.52 3.89
CA GLU A 189 9.44 -18.15 3.82
C GLU A 189 9.85 -18.77 5.18
N VAL A 190 9.64 -18.03 6.27
CA VAL A 190 9.89 -18.50 7.64
C VAL A 190 8.96 -19.65 8.01
N GLU A 191 7.66 -19.53 7.73
CA GLU A 191 6.69 -20.61 7.99
C GLU A 191 7.10 -21.91 7.28
N ARG A 192 7.54 -21.81 6.02
CA ARG A 192 8.03 -22.97 5.26
C ARG A 192 9.30 -23.56 5.87
N ALA A 193 10.24 -22.73 6.31
CA ALA A 193 11.48 -23.18 6.93
C ALA A 193 11.20 -23.96 8.23
N LEU A 194 10.34 -23.44 9.09
CA LEU A 194 9.94 -24.08 10.35
C LEU A 194 9.26 -25.43 10.10
N ARG A 195 8.33 -25.48 9.14
CA ARG A 195 7.67 -26.73 8.75
C ARG A 195 8.67 -27.79 8.30
N ASN A 196 9.66 -27.41 7.51
CA ASN A 196 10.70 -28.33 7.03
C ASN A 196 11.60 -28.83 8.17
N GLN A 197 11.94 -27.97 9.13
CA GLN A 197 12.70 -28.37 10.32
C GLN A 197 11.93 -29.39 11.17
N LEU A 198 10.63 -29.19 11.39
CA LEU A 198 9.79 -30.14 12.12
C LEU A 198 9.75 -31.52 11.43
N ILE A 199 9.62 -31.56 10.11
CA ILE A 199 9.64 -32.79 9.33
C ILE A 199 11.01 -33.48 9.44
N SER A 200 12.11 -32.72 9.35
CA SER A 200 13.47 -33.25 9.47
C SER A 200 13.70 -33.88 10.86
N ASN A 201 13.33 -33.17 11.92
CA ASN A 201 13.48 -33.63 13.30
C ASN A 201 12.64 -34.89 13.60
N THR A 202 11.50 -35.06 12.93
CA THR A 202 10.63 -36.23 13.09
C THR A 202 11.22 -37.46 12.39
N LYS A 203 11.91 -37.29 11.25
CA LYS A 203 12.59 -38.38 10.53
C LYS A 203 13.88 -38.87 11.21
N GLN A 204 14.45 -38.06 12.10
CA GLN A 204 15.67 -38.39 12.85
C GLN A 204 15.39 -39.04 14.22
N ARG A 205 14.10 -39.18 14.60
CA ARG A 205 13.66 -39.92 15.79
C ARG A 205 13.13 -41.30 15.39
#